data_AF-H1RY18-F1
#
_entry.id   AF-H1RY18-F1
#
_cell.length_a   1.000
_cell.length_b   1.000
_cell.length_c   1.000
_cell.angle_alpha   90.00
_cell.angle_beta   90.00
_cell.angle_gamma   90.00
#
_symmetry.space_group_name_H-M   'P 1'
#
loop_
_entity.id
_entity.type
_entity.pdbx_description
1 polymer ?
#
loop_
_entity_poly.entity_id
_entity_poly.type
_entity_poly.pdbx_seq_one_letter_code
_entity_poly.pdbx_strand_id
1 'polypeptide(L)'
;MTVRQPWTPYGFDDWRQHYPATPFARAAGGLDWTGRYIDCWERARAHLPRATVVVLVAGLYSEGLPRCHGDAVLALRRAGYRVLRLPMRSSRGVVAQGRHIAVTLRARLRGGERFVALTHSKGGIDMLAALDGDPALRARCDGLALVQPPVGPASIVDDIMGWSATPAPDGAGWKDSVARQLLRTRWVADGTRDISSRRDPGVAPMLARLPRELHCVHAVSWSIERSSRFDAHHGRLNARRPGCAHDGQFYLEHQVLAGMPQLCLPHLDHGQPVLGGLGFDAGRFWLALAELLHASRPGFAQD
;
A
#
# COMPACT_ATOMS: atom_id res chain seq x y z
N MET A 1 23.11 -13.72 -19.69
CA MET A 1 22.11 -12.97 -18.90
C MET A 1 20.97 -13.95 -18.61
N THR A 2 20.83 -14.38 -17.36
CA THR A 2 19.68 -15.22 -16.96
C THR A 2 18.42 -14.38 -17.07
N VAL A 3 17.48 -14.83 -17.92
CA VAL A 3 16.15 -14.21 -18.01
C VAL A 3 15.46 -14.43 -16.67
N ARG A 4 15.27 -13.36 -15.90
CA ARG A 4 14.50 -13.43 -14.66
C ARG A 4 13.04 -13.75 -15.00
N GLN A 5 12.47 -14.70 -14.28
CA GLN A 5 11.06 -15.06 -14.47
C GLN A 5 10.15 -13.87 -14.14
N PRO A 6 9.07 -13.64 -14.91
CA PRO A 6 8.07 -12.65 -14.57
C PRO A 6 7.43 -12.95 -13.21
N TRP A 7 7.15 -11.90 -12.43
CA TRP A 7 6.40 -12.07 -11.18
C TRP A 7 4.97 -12.53 -11.47
N THR A 8 4.41 -13.35 -10.58
CA THR A 8 3.01 -13.79 -10.65
C THR A 8 2.36 -13.73 -9.26
N PRO A 9 1.01 -13.62 -9.17
CA PRO A 9 0.31 -13.60 -7.89
C PRO A 9 0.14 -14.98 -7.22
N TYR A 10 0.71 -16.04 -7.80
CA TYR A 10 0.57 -17.42 -7.32
C TYR A 10 1.65 -17.79 -6.29
N GLY A 11 1.32 -18.71 -5.37
CA GLY A 11 2.30 -19.24 -4.40
C GLY A 11 2.44 -18.41 -3.13
N PHE A 12 1.38 -17.71 -2.69
CA PHE A 12 1.46 -16.91 -1.46
C PHE A 12 2.01 -17.68 -0.27
N ASP A 13 1.60 -18.94 -0.11
CA ASP A 13 1.91 -19.79 1.05
C ASP A 13 3.37 -20.26 1.12
N ASP A 14 4.17 -20.00 0.08
CA ASP A 14 5.60 -20.34 0.05
C ASP A 14 6.41 -19.58 1.11
N TRP A 15 5.85 -18.50 1.69
CA TRP A 15 6.46 -17.82 2.83
C TRP A 15 6.77 -18.78 3.98
N ARG A 16 5.99 -19.86 4.17
CA ARG A 16 6.19 -20.79 5.29
C ARG A 16 7.56 -21.48 5.25
N GLN A 17 8.12 -21.66 4.05
CA GLN A 17 9.43 -22.25 3.86
C GLN A 17 10.56 -21.26 4.21
N HIS A 18 10.34 -19.97 3.94
CA HIS A 18 11.33 -18.91 4.13
C HIS A 18 11.23 -18.24 5.51
N TYR A 19 10.02 -18.20 6.07
CA TYR A 19 9.64 -17.43 7.24
C TYR A 19 8.72 -18.25 8.17
N PRO A 20 9.19 -19.38 8.72
CA PRO A 20 8.37 -20.30 9.50
C PRO A 20 7.83 -19.71 10.82
N ALA A 21 8.41 -18.60 11.31
CA ALA A 21 8.01 -17.95 12.57
C ALA A 21 6.96 -16.83 12.37
N THR A 22 6.44 -16.64 11.15
CA THR A 22 5.49 -15.56 10.86
C THR A 22 4.15 -15.78 11.58
N PRO A 23 3.70 -14.83 12.43
CA PRO A 23 2.42 -14.92 13.11
C PRO A 23 1.30 -14.42 12.20
N PHE A 24 1.04 -15.13 11.10
CA PHE A 24 0.05 -14.74 10.11
C PHE A 24 -1.01 -15.82 9.90
N ALA A 25 -2.27 -15.40 9.98
CA ALA A 25 -3.41 -16.19 9.56
C ALA A 25 -4.06 -15.52 8.35
N ARG A 26 -4.38 -16.31 7.33
CA ARG A 26 -5.17 -15.84 6.18
C ARG A 26 -6.56 -15.43 6.66
N ALA A 27 -7.13 -14.40 6.03
CA ALA A 27 -8.48 -13.97 6.35
C ALA A 27 -9.47 -15.14 6.20
N ALA A 28 -10.28 -15.39 7.23
CA ALA A 28 -11.27 -16.46 7.21
C ALA A 28 -12.55 -16.05 6.47
N GLY A 29 -13.35 -17.05 6.06
CA GLY A 29 -14.63 -16.84 5.37
C GLY A 29 -14.46 -16.22 3.97
N GLY A 30 -15.49 -15.53 3.48
CA GLY A 30 -15.50 -14.89 2.15
C GLY A 30 -14.64 -13.62 2.02
N LEU A 31 -13.75 -13.35 2.97
CA LEU A 31 -12.88 -12.18 3.00
C LEU A 31 -11.55 -12.40 2.28
N ASP A 32 -11.16 -13.64 1.99
CA ASP A 32 -9.98 -13.89 1.16
C ASP A 32 -10.32 -13.78 -0.33
N TRP A 33 -9.85 -12.72 -0.96
CA TRP A 33 -10.11 -12.41 -2.37
C TRP A 33 -8.91 -12.72 -3.26
N THR A 34 -7.90 -13.44 -2.75
CA THR A 34 -6.68 -13.75 -3.50
C THR A 34 -7.00 -14.46 -4.82
N GLY A 35 -7.88 -15.47 -4.81
CA GLY A 35 -8.31 -16.16 -6.04
C GLY A 35 -8.99 -15.24 -7.05
N ARG A 36 -9.89 -14.35 -6.58
CA ARG A 36 -10.56 -13.37 -7.46
C ARG A 36 -9.56 -12.40 -8.10
N TYR A 37 -8.55 -11.97 -7.34
CA TYR A 37 -7.49 -11.13 -7.88
C TYR A 37 -6.67 -11.86 -8.95
N ILE A 38 -6.33 -13.13 -8.72
CA ILE A 38 -5.65 -13.98 -9.70
C ILE A 38 -6.46 -14.06 -10.99
N ASP A 39 -7.77 -14.28 -10.92
CA ASP A 39 -8.65 -14.31 -12.10
C ASP A 39 -8.61 -12.97 -12.87
N CYS A 40 -8.63 -11.85 -12.15
CA CYS A 40 -8.52 -10.50 -12.74
C CYS A 40 -7.14 -10.28 -13.38
N TRP A 41 -6.08 -10.77 -12.74
CA TRP A 41 -4.72 -10.74 -13.26
C TRP A 41 -4.63 -11.50 -14.57
N GLU A 42 -5.17 -12.72 -14.65
CA GLU A 42 -5.14 -13.56 -15.86
C GLU A 42 -5.92 -12.96 -17.04
N ARG A 43 -7.04 -12.27 -16.77
CA ARG A 43 -7.79 -11.56 -17.83
C ARG A 43 -7.03 -10.37 -18.41
N ALA A 44 -6.12 -9.76 -17.64
CA ALA A 44 -5.30 -8.61 -18.03
C ALA A 44 -6.10 -7.41 -18.59
N ARG A 45 -7.35 -7.24 -18.13
CA ARG A 45 -8.27 -6.17 -18.57
C ARG A 45 -9.08 -5.68 -17.38
N ALA A 46 -9.39 -4.39 -17.39
CA ALA A 46 -10.33 -3.77 -16.46
C ALA A 46 -11.56 -3.28 -17.21
N HIS A 47 -12.73 -3.46 -16.59
CA HIS A 47 -14.05 -3.15 -17.12
C HIS A 47 -14.77 -2.09 -16.28
N LEU A 48 -14.04 -1.30 -15.49
CA LEU A 48 -14.60 -0.12 -14.84
C LEU A 48 -15.36 0.74 -15.87
N PRO A 49 -16.49 1.36 -15.49
CA PRO A 49 -17.19 2.32 -16.34
C PRO A 49 -16.22 3.38 -16.87
N ARG A 50 -16.33 3.74 -18.15
CA ARG A 50 -15.39 4.69 -18.80
C ARG A 50 -15.36 6.07 -18.16
N ALA A 51 -16.46 6.46 -17.51
CA ALA A 51 -16.57 7.71 -16.77
C ALA A 51 -15.89 7.68 -15.38
N THR A 52 -15.50 6.49 -14.88
CA THR A 52 -14.81 6.36 -13.59
C THR A 52 -13.39 6.89 -13.71
N VAL A 53 -13.05 7.80 -12.80
CA VAL A 53 -11.68 8.30 -12.66
C VAL A 53 -10.86 7.34 -11.80
N VAL A 54 -9.64 6.99 -12.22
CA VAL A 54 -8.72 6.20 -11.41
C VAL A 54 -7.76 7.13 -10.68
N VAL A 55 -7.79 7.09 -9.35
CA VAL A 55 -6.95 7.92 -8.49
C VAL A 55 -5.81 7.06 -7.94
N LEU A 56 -4.56 7.45 -8.22
CA LEU A 56 -3.36 6.81 -7.70
C LEU A 56 -2.79 7.62 -6.54
N VAL A 57 -2.59 6.96 -5.40
CA VAL A 57 -2.07 7.58 -4.17
C VAL A 57 -0.89 6.76 -3.64
N ALA A 58 0.30 7.34 -3.69
CA ALA A 58 1.53 6.69 -3.23
C ALA A 58 1.81 6.98 -1.75
N GLY A 59 2.78 6.26 -1.18
CA GLY A 59 3.21 6.41 0.21
C GLY A 59 4.20 7.56 0.48
N LEU A 60 4.87 7.44 1.62
CA LEU A 60 5.92 8.36 2.06
C LEU A 60 7.06 8.42 1.03
N TYR A 61 7.72 9.58 0.91
CA TYR A 61 8.85 9.86 0.01
C TYR A 61 8.55 9.84 -1.50
N SER A 62 7.32 9.50 -1.91
CA SER A 62 6.97 9.37 -3.32
C SER A 62 7.14 10.66 -4.13
N GLU A 63 7.12 11.84 -3.49
CA GLU A 63 7.33 13.14 -4.14
C GLU A 63 8.74 13.32 -4.71
N GLY A 64 9.73 12.60 -4.17
CA GLY A 64 11.10 12.59 -4.67
C GLY A 64 11.39 11.46 -5.66
N LEU A 65 10.42 10.58 -5.93
CA LEU A 65 10.62 9.40 -6.78
C LEU A 65 10.23 9.70 -8.24
N PRO A 66 11.20 9.84 -9.15
CA PRO A 66 10.90 10.00 -10.57
C PRO A 66 10.17 8.74 -11.06
N ARG A 67 9.12 8.93 -11.86
CA ARG A 67 8.30 7.83 -12.41
C ARG A 67 7.56 6.95 -11.39
N CYS A 68 7.37 7.39 -10.15
CA CYS A 68 6.43 6.73 -9.22
C CYS A 68 5.08 6.47 -9.93
N HIS A 69 4.57 5.24 -9.92
CA HIS A 69 3.38 4.81 -10.68
C HIS A 69 3.46 4.99 -12.22
N GLY A 70 4.65 5.12 -12.80
CA GLY A 70 4.82 5.37 -14.25
C GLY A 70 4.11 4.32 -15.11
N ASP A 71 4.41 3.05 -14.86
CA ASP A 71 3.84 1.93 -15.62
C ASP A 71 2.34 1.75 -15.36
N ALA A 72 1.91 1.97 -14.11
CA ALA A 72 0.50 1.97 -13.73
C ALA A 72 -0.30 3.00 -14.54
N VAL A 73 0.19 4.23 -14.59
CA VAL A 73 -0.46 5.34 -15.30
C VAL A 73 -0.52 5.04 -16.79
N LEU A 74 0.56 4.52 -17.36
CA LEU A 74 0.62 4.17 -18.76
C LEU A 74 -0.40 3.07 -19.10
N ALA A 75 -0.44 2.00 -18.32
CA ALA A 75 -1.36 0.89 -18.52
C ALA A 75 -2.83 1.30 -18.36
N LEU A 76 -3.17 2.03 -17.30
CA LEU A 76 -4.53 2.51 -17.04
C LEU A 76 -5.01 3.51 -18.10
N ARG A 77 -4.13 4.41 -18.59
CA ARG A 77 -4.48 5.33 -19.68
C ARG A 77 -4.64 4.61 -21.01
N ARG A 78 -3.79 3.63 -21.32
CA ARG A 78 -3.94 2.76 -22.50
C ARG A 78 -5.23 1.96 -22.45
N ALA A 79 -5.63 1.55 -21.25
CA ALA A 79 -6.93 0.95 -21.01
C ALA A 79 -8.09 1.94 -21.09
N GLY A 80 -7.86 3.23 -21.38
CA GLY A 80 -8.87 4.26 -21.67
C GLY A 80 -9.42 5.00 -20.45
N TYR A 81 -8.73 4.95 -19.30
CA TYR A 81 -9.16 5.66 -18.09
C TYR A 81 -8.51 7.02 -17.94
N ARG A 82 -9.28 7.96 -17.38
CA ARG A 82 -8.71 9.19 -16.82
C ARG A 82 -8.02 8.85 -15.51
N VAL A 83 -6.71 9.10 -15.44
CA VAL A 83 -5.88 8.81 -14.27
C VAL A 83 -5.44 10.10 -13.58
N LEU A 84 -5.73 10.23 -12.29
CA LEU A 84 -5.23 11.29 -11.42
C LEU A 84 -4.16 10.72 -10.50
N ARG A 85 -2.95 11.28 -10.56
CA ARG A 85 -1.92 11.03 -9.54
C ARG A 85 -1.98 12.13 -8.49
N LEU A 86 -2.10 11.76 -7.23
CA LEU A 86 -2.15 12.74 -6.16
C LEU A 86 -0.75 13.19 -5.71
N PRO A 87 -0.56 14.49 -5.45
CA PRO A 87 0.68 15.00 -4.87
C PRO A 87 0.78 14.62 -3.38
N MET A 88 1.83 13.88 -3.05
CA MET A 88 2.14 13.49 -1.67
C MET A 88 3.14 14.47 -1.04
N ARG A 89 3.06 14.60 0.29
CA ARG A 89 3.96 15.41 1.10
C ARG A 89 4.39 14.61 2.33
N SER A 90 5.65 14.26 2.36
CA SER A 90 6.25 13.43 3.40
C SER A 90 6.35 14.17 4.73
N SER A 91 6.31 15.49 4.69
CA SER A 91 6.25 16.36 5.87
C SER A 91 4.92 16.32 6.60
N ARG A 92 3.88 15.67 6.04
CA ARG A 92 2.54 15.68 6.61
C ARG A 92 2.20 14.34 7.25
N GLY A 93 1.69 14.42 8.47
CA GLY A 93 0.95 13.32 9.09
C GLY A 93 -0.32 12.97 8.32
N VAL A 94 -0.94 11.86 8.69
CA VAL A 94 -2.09 11.23 8.03
C VAL A 94 -3.25 12.20 7.86
N VAL A 95 -3.69 12.85 8.94
CA VAL A 95 -4.85 13.75 8.91
C VAL A 95 -4.58 14.98 8.03
N ALA A 96 -3.38 15.56 8.15
CA ALA A 96 -3.00 16.73 7.35
C ALA A 96 -2.89 16.41 5.86
N GLN A 97 -2.33 15.24 5.52
CA GLN A 97 -2.25 14.79 4.14
C GLN A 97 -3.63 14.39 3.59
N GLY A 98 -4.50 13.77 4.39
CA GLY A 98 -5.88 13.47 4.02
C GLY A 98 -6.69 14.72 3.67
N ARG A 99 -6.58 15.80 4.45
CA ARG A 99 -7.20 17.10 4.11
C ARG A 99 -6.71 17.63 2.77
N HIS A 100 -5.42 17.53 2.50
CA HIS A 100 -4.84 17.96 1.23
C HIS A 100 -5.32 17.10 0.04
N ILE A 101 -5.43 15.78 0.23
CA ILE A 101 -6.02 14.86 -0.75
C ILE A 101 -7.46 15.28 -1.07
N ALA A 102 -8.28 15.54 -0.05
CA ALA A 102 -9.67 15.95 -0.23
C ALA A 102 -9.78 17.26 -1.04
N VAL A 103 -9.02 18.28 -0.66
CA VAL A 103 -8.96 19.57 -1.41
C VAL A 103 -8.52 19.34 -2.86
N THR A 104 -7.49 18.53 -3.07
CA THR A 104 -6.96 18.24 -4.41
C THR A 104 -7.98 17.51 -5.27
N LEU A 105 -8.69 16.52 -4.71
CA LEU A 105 -9.70 15.76 -5.43
C LEU A 105 -10.92 16.61 -5.76
N ARG A 106 -11.40 17.46 -4.83
CA ARG A 106 -12.49 18.41 -5.10
C ARG A 106 -12.15 19.37 -6.24
N ALA A 107 -10.90 19.83 -6.31
CA ALA A 107 -10.45 20.73 -7.38
C ALA A 107 -10.27 20.03 -8.74
N ARG A 108 -9.98 18.72 -8.76
CA ARG A 108 -9.64 17.98 -9.98
C ARG A 108 -10.77 17.12 -10.54
N LEU A 109 -11.69 16.66 -9.69
CA LEU A 109 -12.88 15.92 -10.10
C LEU A 109 -13.95 16.91 -10.56
N ARG A 110 -14.52 16.67 -11.74
CA ARG A 110 -15.65 17.43 -12.28
C ARG A 110 -16.92 17.07 -11.52
N GLY A 111 -17.98 17.88 -11.66
CA GLY A 111 -19.28 17.60 -11.05
C GLY A 111 -19.76 16.19 -11.41
N GLY A 112 -20.17 15.40 -10.41
CA GLY A 112 -20.72 14.05 -10.61
C GLY A 112 -19.70 12.94 -10.91
N GLU A 113 -18.42 13.23 -11.21
CA GLU A 113 -17.43 12.19 -11.49
C GLU A 113 -17.27 11.25 -10.27
N ARG A 114 -17.37 9.95 -10.51
CA ARG A 114 -17.08 8.91 -9.51
C ARG A 114 -15.67 8.39 -9.72
N PHE A 115 -15.06 7.85 -8.69
CA PHE A 115 -13.68 7.40 -8.78
C PHE A 115 -13.42 6.12 -8.00
N VAL A 116 -12.39 5.40 -8.40
CA VAL A 116 -11.76 4.37 -7.58
C VAL A 116 -10.39 4.88 -7.15
N ALA A 117 -9.99 4.55 -5.93
CA ALA A 117 -8.67 4.88 -5.40
C ALA A 117 -7.80 3.63 -5.31
N LEU A 118 -6.64 3.67 -5.95
CA LEU A 118 -5.63 2.64 -5.88
C LEU A 118 -4.44 3.21 -5.12
N THR A 119 -4.17 2.66 -3.94
CA THR A 119 -3.30 3.29 -2.97
C THR A 119 -2.20 2.35 -2.53
N HIS A 120 -1.04 2.92 -2.19
CA HIS A 120 0.12 2.19 -1.73
C HIS A 120 0.64 2.75 -0.41
N SER A 121 1.01 1.85 0.51
CA SER A 121 1.65 2.18 1.79
C SER A 121 0.86 3.27 2.55
N LYS A 122 1.55 4.26 3.12
CA LYS A 122 0.92 5.38 3.84
C LYS A 122 -0.15 6.11 3.03
N GLY A 123 -0.05 6.12 1.70
CA GLY A 123 -1.03 6.75 0.81
C GLY A 123 -2.44 6.17 0.97
N GLY A 124 -2.55 4.89 1.35
CA GLY A 124 -3.82 4.26 1.66
C GLY A 124 -4.47 4.82 2.92
N ILE A 125 -3.69 4.99 3.99
CA ILE A 125 -4.17 5.57 5.25
C ILE A 125 -4.50 7.05 5.07
N ASP A 126 -3.70 7.78 4.29
CA ASP A 126 -3.95 9.18 3.96
C ASP A 126 -5.25 9.35 3.17
N MET A 127 -5.52 8.44 2.22
CA MET A 127 -6.77 8.43 1.46
C MET A 127 -7.97 8.10 2.36
N LEU A 128 -7.84 7.13 3.28
CA LEU A 128 -8.88 6.84 4.27
C LEU A 128 -9.19 8.09 5.12
N ALA A 129 -8.18 8.81 5.60
CA ALA A 129 -8.37 10.06 6.33
C ALA A 129 -9.07 11.15 5.50
N ALA A 130 -8.81 11.20 4.19
CA ALA A 130 -9.53 12.10 3.29
C ALA A 130 -11.02 11.73 3.20
N LEU A 131 -11.35 10.44 3.10
CA LEU A 131 -12.74 9.96 3.02
C LEU A 131 -13.48 10.08 4.35
N ASP A 132 -12.80 9.92 5.47
CA ASP A 132 -13.36 10.13 6.83
C ASP A 132 -13.82 11.57 7.04
N GLY A 133 -12.98 12.53 6.66
CA GLY A 133 -13.24 13.95 6.83
C GLY A 133 -14.13 14.57 5.76
N ASP A 134 -14.54 13.81 4.73
CA ASP A 134 -15.28 14.32 3.58
C ASP A 134 -16.37 13.34 3.09
N PRO A 135 -17.57 13.36 3.72
CA PRO A 135 -18.68 12.48 3.34
C PRO A 135 -19.12 12.61 1.88
N ALA A 136 -19.00 13.81 1.28
CA ALA A 136 -19.37 14.05 -0.10
C ALA A 136 -18.38 13.39 -1.08
N LEU A 137 -17.08 13.46 -0.77
CA LEU A 137 -16.06 12.74 -1.52
C LEU A 137 -16.19 11.23 -1.34
N ARG A 138 -16.48 10.79 -0.10
CA ARG A 138 -16.75 9.38 0.23
C ARG A 138 -17.90 8.79 -0.60
N ALA A 139 -19.01 9.51 -0.73
CA ALA A 139 -20.15 9.06 -1.55
C ALA A 139 -19.82 8.90 -3.05
N ARG A 140 -18.72 9.51 -3.53
CA ARG A 140 -18.24 9.44 -4.91
C ARG A 140 -17.14 8.39 -5.12
N CYS A 141 -16.65 7.77 -4.04
CA CYS A 141 -15.67 6.70 -4.09
C CYS A 141 -16.38 5.36 -4.31
N ASP A 142 -16.10 4.70 -5.43
CA ASP A 142 -16.71 3.43 -5.83
C ASP A 142 -15.95 2.20 -5.34
N GLY A 143 -14.69 2.40 -4.95
CA GLY A 143 -13.81 1.34 -4.52
C GLY A 143 -12.46 1.88 -4.07
N LEU A 144 -11.87 1.25 -3.07
CA LEU A 144 -10.54 1.58 -2.57
C LEU A 144 -9.69 0.32 -2.42
N ALA A 145 -8.54 0.29 -3.10
CA ALA A 145 -7.52 -0.74 -2.92
C ALA A 145 -6.37 -0.20 -2.07
N LEU A 146 -6.04 -0.90 -0.99
CA LEU A 146 -4.99 -0.58 -0.02
C LEU A 146 -3.84 -1.57 -0.18
N VAL A 147 -2.78 -1.22 -0.90
CA VAL A 147 -1.65 -2.12 -1.14
C VAL A 147 -0.54 -1.87 -0.12
N GLN A 148 -0.18 -2.92 0.63
CA GLN A 148 0.82 -2.87 1.70
C GLN A 148 0.57 -1.73 2.70
N PRO A 149 -0.67 -1.52 3.20
CA PRO A 149 -0.96 -0.41 4.09
C PRO A 149 -0.21 -0.58 5.42
N PRO A 150 0.38 0.47 5.99
CA PRO A 150 1.12 0.35 7.24
C PRO A 150 0.15 0.36 8.43
N VAL A 151 -0.57 -0.74 8.68
CA VAL A 151 -1.53 -0.83 9.79
C VAL A 151 -0.80 -0.83 11.12
N GLY A 152 0.21 -1.69 11.25
CA GLY A 152 1.17 -1.69 12.34
C GLY A 152 2.37 -0.78 12.09
N PRO A 153 3.28 -0.68 13.06
CA PRO A 153 4.47 0.16 12.94
C PRO A 153 5.55 -0.47 12.05
N ALA A 154 6.30 0.38 11.35
CA ALA A 154 7.58 0.04 10.75
C ALA A 154 8.64 -0.05 11.84
N SER A 155 8.97 -1.26 12.29
CA SER A 155 9.95 -1.45 13.37
C SER A 155 11.33 -0.85 13.04
N ILE A 156 11.69 -0.74 11.76
CA ILE A 156 12.93 -0.10 11.34
C ILE A 156 12.93 1.40 11.59
N VAL A 157 11.79 2.07 11.43
CA VAL A 157 11.66 3.49 11.77
C VAL A 157 11.82 3.67 13.28
N ASP A 158 11.21 2.79 14.08
CA ASP A 158 11.38 2.81 15.53
C ASP A 158 12.85 2.60 15.93
N ASP A 159 13.57 1.70 15.27
CA ASP A 159 15.01 1.47 15.50
C ASP A 159 15.85 2.70 15.16
N ILE A 160 15.67 3.25 13.95
CA ILE A 160 16.42 4.43 13.51
C ILE A 160 16.15 5.59 14.48
N MET A 161 14.92 5.77 14.94
CA MET A 161 14.52 6.85 15.83
C MET A 161 14.84 6.60 17.31
N GLY A 162 15.26 5.38 17.67
CA GLY A 162 15.51 4.99 19.07
C GLY A 162 14.24 4.90 19.90
N TRP A 163 13.11 4.55 19.28
CA TRP A 163 11.81 4.33 19.94
C TRP A 163 11.54 2.87 20.25
N SER A 164 12.33 1.96 19.69
CA SER A 164 12.25 0.54 20.00
C SER A 164 12.62 0.26 21.45
N ALA A 165 11.83 -0.59 22.11
CA ALA A 165 12.13 -1.12 23.45
C ALA A 165 13.33 -2.09 23.44
N THR A 166 13.60 -2.71 22.30
CA THR A 166 14.75 -3.59 22.06
C THR A 166 15.89 -2.82 21.39
N PRO A 167 17.15 -2.99 21.85
CA PRO A 167 18.30 -2.38 21.20
C PRO A 167 18.40 -2.80 19.74
N ALA A 168 18.75 -1.87 18.86
CA ALA A 168 19.05 -2.20 17.47
C ALA A 168 20.27 -3.14 17.42
N PRO A 169 20.32 -4.12 16.51
CA PRO A 169 21.49 -5.00 16.37
C PRO A 169 22.76 -4.17 16.11
N ASP A 170 23.86 -4.57 16.74
CA ASP A 170 25.14 -3.86 16.73
C ASP A 170 25.66 -3.58 15.31
N GLY A 171 26.19 -2.36 15.08
CA GLY A 171 26.89 -2.00 13.83
C GLY A 171 26.30 -0.86 13.00
N ALA A 172 25.21 -0.21 13.43
CA ALA A 172 24.53 0.84 12.66
C ALA A 172 24.80 2.30 13.11
N GLY A 173 25.62 2.52 14.15
CA GLY A 173 25.66 3.77 14.92
C GLY A 173 25.74 5.09 14.13
N TRP A 174 26.69 5.21 13.19
CA TRP A 174 26.84 6.46 12.42
C TRP A 174 25.78 6.63 11.31
N LYS A 175 25.44 5.55 10.59
CA LYS A 175 24.44 5.58 9.52
C LYS A 175 23.04 5.87 10.07
N ASP A 176 22.70 5.25 11.20
CA ASP A 176 21.43 5.48 11.88
C ASP A 176 21.38 6.88 12.51
N SER A 177 22.50 7.46 12.94
CA SER A 177 22.53 8.85 13.43
C SER A 177 22.22 9.84 12.30
N VAL A 178 22.82 9.65 11.12
CA VAL A 178 22.53 10.47 9.93
C VAL A 178 21.08 10.27 9.47
N ALA A 179 20.62 9.03 9.36
CA ALA A 179 19.25 8.72 9.00
C ALA A 179 18.25 9.33 10.00
N ARG A 180 18.51 9.20 11.31
CA ARG A 180 17.71 9.82 12.37
C ARG A 180 17.65 11.34 12.22
N GLN A 181 18.78 11.99 11.93
CA GLN A 181 18.81 13.44 11.72
C GLN A 181 17.96 13.85 10.51
N LEU A 182 18.04 13.10 9.41
CA LEU A 182 17.21 13.31 8.22
C LEU A 182 15.71 13.11 8.52
N LEU A 183 15.37 12.01 9.20
CA LEU A 183 14.00 11.67 9.57
C LEU A 183 13.39 12.62 10.59
N ARG A 184 14.20 13.30 11.41
CA ARG A 184 13.76 14.34 12.35
C ARG A 184 13.61 15.72 11.72
N THR A 185 13.98 15.90 10.46
CA THR A 185 13.75 17.19 9.80
C THR A 185 12.26 17.45 9.65
N ARG A 186 11.86 18.73 9.74
CA ARG A 186 10.47 19.18 9.52
C ARG A 186 9.86 18.75 8.19
N TRP A 187 10.71 18.32 7.25
CA TRP A 187 10.31 17.89 5.91
C TRP A 187 9.78 16.47 5.84
N VAL A 188 10.02 15.64 6.86
CA VAL A 188 9.61 14.23 6.86
C VAL A 188 9.17 13.71 8.23
N ALA A 189 9.36 14.48 9.30
CA ALA A 189 9.14 14.02 10.67
C ALA A 189 7.72 13.51 10.93
N ASP A 190 6.70 14.26 10.53
CA ASP A 190 5.31 13.87 10.83
C ASP A 190 4.88 12.65 10.01
N GLY A 191 5.26 12.58 8.73
CA GLY A 191 4.94 11.41 7.90
C GLY A 191 5.67 10.14 8.35
N THR A 192 6.92 10.29 8.82
CA THR A 192 7.72 9.19 9.38
C THR A 192 7.17 8.74 10.74
N ARG A 193 6.75 9.68 11.58
CA ARG A 193 6.09 9.40 12.86
C ARG A 193 4.84 8.54 12.64
N ASP A 194 4.03 8.85 11.64
CA ASP A 194 2.78 8.13 11.40
C ASP A 194 2.93 6.73 10.83
N ILE A 195 4.12 6.31 10.41
CA ILE A 195 4.38 4.90 10.11
C ILE A 195 5.10 4.16 11.25
N SER A 196 5.38 4.83 12.36
CA SER A 196 6.11 4.29 13.52
C SER A 196 5.18 3.87 14.67
N SER A 197 5.77 3.36 15.75
CA SER A 197 5.08 3.11 17.03
C SER A 197 4.50 4.39 17.67
N ARG A 198 4.97 5.57 17.28
CA ARG A 198 4.53 6.88 17.82
C ARG A 198 3.48 7.58 16.95
N ARG A 199 2.84 6.85 16.03
CA ARG A 199 1.76 7.34 15.18
C ARG A 199 0.71 8.12 15.97
N ASP A 200 0.10 9.11 15.33
CA ASP A 200 -1.07 9.81 15.87
C ASP A 200 -2.13 8.81 16.38
N PRO A 201 -2.54 8.89 17.67
CA PRO A 201 -3.47 7.94 18.28
C PRO A 201 -4.86 7.94 17.63
N GLY A 202 -5.23 9.01 16.90
CA GLY A 202 -6.49 9.09 16.16
C GLY A 202 -6.55 8.17 14.92
N VAL A 203 -5.41 7.68 14.42
CA VAL A 203 -5.38 6.86 13.20
C VAL A 203 -5.94 5.46 13.44
N ALA A 204 -5.65 4.82 14.59
CA ALA A 204 -6.13 3.46 14.85
C ALA A 204 -7.68 3.39 14.96
N PRO A 205 -8.36 4.28 15.70
CA PRO A 205 -9.83 4.34 15.70
C PRO A 205 -10.41 4.61 14.31
N MET A 206 -9.77 5.48 13.52
CA MET A 206 -10.19 5.76 12.13
C MET A 206 -10.14 4.50 11.25
N LEU A 207 -9.03 3.75 11.32
CA LEU A 207 -8.87 2.48 10.61
C LEU A 207 -9.85 1.41 11.06
N ALA A 208 -10.29 1.42 12.32
CA ALA A 208 -11.27 0.46 12.81
C ALA A 208 -12.70 0.74 12.30
N ARG A 209 -13.04 2.02 12.05
CA ARG A 209 -14.39 2.45 11.66
C ARG A 209 -14.63 2.38 10.15
N LEU A 210 -13.75 2.98 9.36
CA LEU A 210 -14.00 3.24 7.92
C LEU A 210 -14.12 2.01 7.02
N PRO A 211 -13.33 0.92 7.21
CA PRO A 211 -13.37 -0.21 6.30
C PRO A 211 -14.75 -0.85 6.15
N ARG A 212 -15.65 -0.67 7.13
CA ARG A 212 -17.01 -1.23 7.10
C ARG A 212 -17.99 -0.42 6.25
N GLU A 213 -17.70 0.86 6.03
CA GLU A 213 -18.59 1.79 5.31
C GLU A 213 -18.18 1.99 3.84
N LEU A 214 -17.09 1.35 3.42
CA LEU A 214 -16.48 1.51 2.11
C LEU A 214 -16.36 0.17 1.40
N HIS A 215 -16.52 0.19 0.08
CA HIS A 215 -16.13 -0.94 -0.74
C HIS A 215 -14.60 -0.97 -0.86
N CYS A 216 -13.96 -1.80 -0.05
CA CYS A 216 -12.51 -1.82 0.09
C CYS A 216 -11.91 -3.23 -0.03
N VAL A 217 -10.65 -3.28 -0.44
CA VAL A 217 -9.79 -4.46 -0.37
C VAL A 217 -8.38 -4.02 0.05
N HIS A 218 -7.67 -4.83 0.84
CA HIS A 218 -6.24 -4.63 1.08
C HIS A 218 -5.41 -5.78 0.53
N ALA A 219 -4.21 -5.46 0.07
CA ALA A 219 -3.21 -6.44 -0.31
C ALA A 219 -2.09 -6.47 0.73
N VAL A 220 -1.84 -7.65 1.27
CA VAL A 220 -0.67 -7.96 2.09
C VAL A 220 0.32 -8.75 1.26
N SER A 221 1.60 -8.59 1.57
CA SER A 221 2.66 -9.25 0.82
C SER A 221 3.91 -9.49 1.63
N TRP A 222 4.74 -10.38 1.11
CA TRP A 222 6.07 -10.67 1.60
C TRP A 222 7.04 -10.80 0.44
N SER A 223 8.33 -10.62 0.69
CA SER A 223 9.40 -10.88 -0.27
C SER A 223 10.67 -11.31 0.43
N ILE A 224 11.42 -12.21 -0.21
CA ILE A 224 12.79 -12.61 0.16
C ILE A 224 13.86 -11.79 -0.56
N GLU A 225 13.48 -11.08 -1.62
CA GLU A 225 14.38 -10.26 -2.43
C GLU A 225 14.05 -8.78 -2.31
N ARG A 226 15.10 -7.97 -2.31
CA ARG A 226 15.01 -6.53 -2.44
C ARG A 226 14.81 -6.14 -3.89
N SER A 227 13.74 -5.40 -4.18
CA SER A 227 13.47 -4.92 -5.55
C SER A 227 14.17 -3.61 -5.89
N SER A 228 14.41 -2.77 -4.88
CA SER A 228 14.91 -1.42 -5.07
C SER A 228 15.83 -1.00 -3.94
N ARG A 229 16.70 -0.01 -4.19
CA ARG A 229 17.52 0.56 -3.12
C ARG A 229 16.72 1.42 -2.12
N PHE A 230 15.51 1.81 -2.47
CA PHE A 230 14.60 2.59 -1.64
C PHE A 230 13.68 1.65 -0.84
N ASP A 231 13.43 1.94 0.44
CA ASP A 231 12.51 1.21 1.34
C ASP A 231 12.70 -0.32 1.43
N ALA A 232 13.95 -0.78 1.40
CA ALA A 232 14.25 -2.20 1.57
C ALA A 232 15.24 -2.41 2.72
N HIS A 233 14.69 -2.83 3.85
CA HIS A 233 15.36 -3.11 5.11
C HIS A 233 15.38 -4.59 5.45
N HIS A 234 15.26 -5.47 4.45
CA HIS A 234 15.26 -6.94 4.56
C HIS A 234 16.27 -7.46 5.59
N GLY A 235 17.55 -7.11 5.46
CA GLY A 235 18.58 -7.59 6.39
C GLY A 235 18.35 -7.16 7.84
N ARG A 236 17.84 -5.95 8.07
CA ARG A 236 17.53 -5.45 9.43
C ARG A 236 16.26 -6.12 10.00
N LEU A 237 15.24 -6.31 9.17
CA LEU A 237 14.01 -7.00 9.58
C LEU A 237 14.30 -8.46 9.91
N ASN A 238 15.06 -9.16 9.06
CA ASN A 238 15.52 -10.53 9.31
C ASN A 238 16.37 -10.63 10.60
N ALA A 239 17.25 -9.66 10.86
CA ALA A 239 18.03 -9.65 12.10
C ALA A 239 17.15 -9.39 13.34
N ARG A 240 16.12 -8.53 13.21
CA ARG A 240 15.24 -8.15 14.33
C ARG A 240 14.24 -9.24 14.69
N ARG A 241 13.61 -9.87 13.70
CA ARG A 241 12.68 -11.00 13.89
C ARG A 241 12.99 -12.08 12.85
N PRO A 242 13.98 -12.94 13.13
CA PRO A 242 14.35 -14.04 12.24
C PRO A 242 13.15 -14.92 11.88
N GLY A 243 13.05 -15.27 10.60
CA GLY A 243 11.98 -16.14 10.12
C GLY A 243 10.58 -15.52 10.15
N CYS A 244 10.43 -14.20 10.28
CA CYS A 244 9.15 -13.51 10.16
C CYS A 244 9.03 -12.81 8.79
N ALA A 245 7.95 -13.12 8.06
CA ALA A 245 7.72 -12.60 6.72
C ALA A 245 7.51 -11.09 6.75
N HIS A 246 8.03 -10.42 5.74
CA HIS A 246 7.93 -8.98 5.56
C HIS A 246 8.00 -8.61 4.09
N ASP A 247 7.51 -7.43 3.73
CA ASP A 247 7.66 -6.88 2.38
C ASP A 247 8.94 -6.06 2.20
N GLY A 248 9.86 -6.08 3.17
CA GLY A 248 11.07 -5.27 3.15
C GLY A 248 10.97 -3.96 3.95
N GLN A 249 9.75 -3.57 4.35
CA GLN A 249 9.51 -2.40 5.20
C GLN A 249 8.68 -2.77 6.44
N PHE A 250 7.60 -3.54 6.25
CA PHE A 250 6.66 -3.95 7.28
C PHE A 250 6.59 -5.47 7.36
N TYR A 251 6.51 -6.00 8.59
CA TYR A 251 6.14 -7.40 8.79
C TYR A 251 4.73 -7.65 8.25
N LEU A 252 4.48 -8.86 7.78
CA LEU A 252 3.25 -9.23 7.07
C LEU A 252 1.99 -8.91 7.89
N GLU A 253 2.00 -9.21 9.19
CA GLU A 253 0.90 -8.94 10.10
C GLU A 253 0.65 -7.44 10.32
N HIS A 254 1.66 -6.59 10.13
CA HIS A 254 1.51 -5.14 10.22
C HIS A 254 0.87 -4.53 8.95
N GLN A 255 0.57 -5.35 7.94
CA GLN A 255 -0.17 -4.94 6.75
C GLN A 255 -1.67 -5.31 6.81
N VAL A 256 -2.09 -6.09 7.81
CA VAL A 256 -3.43 -6.69 7.88
C VAL A 256 -4.45 -5.72 8.47
N LEU A 257 -5.55 -5.48 7.73
CA LEU A 257 -6.75 -4.79 8.22
C LEU A 257 -7.84 -5.82 8.51
N ALA A 258 -8.19 -5.98 9.79
CA ALA A 258 -9.19 -6.96 10.22
C ALA A 258 -10.61 -6.61 9.70
N GLY A 259 -11.36 -7.64 9.32
CA GLY A 259 -12.76 -7.49 8.89
C GLY A 259 -12.95 -6.88 7.50
N MET A 260 -11.89 -6.83 6.69
CA MET A 260 -11.92 -6.32 5.32
C MET A 260 -11.42 -7.39 4.34
N PRO A 261 -11.91 -7.39 3.08
CA PRO A 261 -11.38 -8.28 2.06
C PRO A 261 -9.86 -8.13 1.86
N GLN A 262 -9.17 -9.27 1.81
CA GLN A 262 -7.72 -9.37 1.78
C GLN A 262 -7.24 -10.09 0.50
N LEU A 263 -6.15 -9.57 -0.07
CA LEU A 263 -5.33 -10.24 -1.08
C LEU A 263 -4.01 -10.62 -0.47
N CYS A 264 -3.55 -11.83 -0.74
CA CYS A 264 -2.29 -12.34 -0.24
C CYS A 264 -1.34 -12.52 -1.42
N LEU A 265 -0.32 -11.67 -1.53
CA LEU A 265 0.58 -11.60 -2.70
C LEU A 265 2.01 -12.04 -2.37
N PRO A 266 2.56 -13.06 -3.06
CA PRO A 266 3.90 -13.57 -2.81
C PRO A 266 4.98 -12.70 -3.45
N HIS A 267 6.21 -12.83 -2.96
CA HIS A 267 7.43 -12.28 -3.58
C HIS A 267 7.29 -10.83 -4.07
N LEU A 268 6.56 -10.02 -3.32
CA LEU A 268 6.27 -8.63 -3.63
C LEU A 268 6.84 -7.72 -2.54
N ASP A 269 7.94 -7.06 -2.88
CA ASP A 269 8.65 -6.09 -2.06
C ASP A 269 7.90 -4.75 -1.99
N HIS A 270 8.13 -3.97 -0.94
CA HIS A 270 7.34 -2.77 -0.62
C HIS A 270 7.38 -1.73 -1.73
N GLY A 271 8.51 -1.58 -2.42
CA GLY A 271 8.66 -0.59 -3.49
C GLY A 271 8.04 -0.99 -4.83
N GLN A 272 7.81 -2.29 -5.09
CA GLN A 272 7.45 -2.78 -6.43
C GLN A 272 6.12 -2.22 -6.95
N PRO A 273 5.04 -2.08 -6.15
CA PRO A 273 3.78 -1.51 -6.64
C PRO A 273 3.94 -0.11 -7.26
N VAL A 274 4.94 0.66 -6.85
CA VAL A 274 5.14 2.05 -7.34
C VAL A 274 6.37 2.23 -8.23
N LEU A 275 7.38 1.37 -8.14
CA LEU A 275 8.63 1.46 -8.89
C LEU A 275 8.83 0.35 -9.92
N GLY A 276 8.10 -0.76 -9.85
CA GLY A 276 8.39 -1.95 -10.64
C GLY A 276 9.63 -2.71 -10.14
N GLY A 277 10.29 -3.44 -11.04
CA GLY A 277 11.52 -4.19 -10.75
C GLY A 277 11.29 -5.68 -10.50
N LEU A 278 12.37 -6.47 -10.57
CA LEU A 278 12.36 -7.95 -10.41
C LEU A 278 11.34 -8.69 -11.32
N GLY A 279 11.07 -8.18 -12.53
CA GLY A 279 10.07 -8.79 -13.42
C GLY A 279 8.61 -8.53 -13.02
N PHE A 280 8.36 -7.62 -12.08
CA PHE A 280 7.02 -7.19 -11.69
C PHE A 280 6.40 -6.24 -12.71
N ASP A 281 5.23 -6.62 -13.21
CA ASP A 281 4.39 -5.80 -14.08
C ASP A 281 3.43 -4.94 -13.24
N ALA A 282 3.89 -3.75 -12.86
CA ALA A 282 3.07 -2.80 -12.10
C ALA A 282 1.83 -2.36 -12.90
N GLY A 283 1.91 -2.29 -14.23
CA GLY A 283 0.77 -1.92 -15.08
C GLY A 283 -0.37 -2.91 -14.97
N ARG A 284 -0.08 -4.19 -15.20
CA ARG A 284 -1.04 -5.30 -15.07
C ARG A 284 -1.55 -5.43 -13.63
N PHE A 285 -0.67 -5.23 -12.65
CA PHE A 285 -1.01 -5.30 -11.23
C PHE A 285 -2.14 -4.34 -10.86
N TRP A 286 -2.01 -3.06 -11.22
CA TRP A 286 -3.01 -2.05 -10.90
C TRP A 286 -4.28 -2.18 -11.76
N LEU A 287 -4.18 -2.67 -12.99
CA LEU A 287 -5.34 -3.01 -13.82
C LEU A 287 -6.16 -4.14 -13.19
N ALA A 288 -5.51 -5.19 -12.70
CA ALA A 288 -6.19 -6.30 -12.04
C ALA A 288 -6.89 -5.86 -10.74
N LEU A 289 -6.30 -4.94 -9.98
CA LEU A 289 -6.96 -4.35 -8.80
C LEU A 289 -8.17 -3.50 -9.17
N ALA A 290 -8.07 -2.70 -10.24
CA ALA A 290 -9.18 -1.92 -10.77
C ALA A 290 -10.34 -2.83 -11.22
N GLU A 291 -10.03 -3.95 -11.89
CA GLU A 291 -11.02 -4.95 -12.28
C GLU A 291 -11.64 -5.63 -11.07
N LEU A 292 -10.85 -6.02 -10.09
CA LEU A 292 -11.34 -6.64 -8.87
C LEU A 292 -12.38 -5.74 -8.18
N LEU A 293 -12.06 -4.45 -8.00
CA LEU A 293 -12.99 -3.48 -7.42
C LEU A 293 -14.24 -3.26 -8.28
N HIS A 294 -14.19 -3.53 -9.58
CA HIS A 294 -15.38 -3.51 -10.41
C HIS A 294 -16.24 -4.75 -10.17
N ALA A 295 -15.62 -5.94 -10.30
CA ALA A 295 -16.28 -7.23 -10.24
C ALA A 295 -16.85 -7.56 -8.85
N SER A 296 -16.28 -6.99 -7.79
CA SER A 296 -16.74 -7.22 -6.41
C SER A 296 -17.75 -6.19 -5.89
N ARG A 297 -18.14 -5.21 -6.72
CA ARG A 297 -18.99 -4.11 -6.29
C ARG A 297 -20.38 -4.63 -5.87
N PRO A 298 -20.88 -4.28 -4.68
CA PRO A 298 -22.23 -4.65 -4.25
C PRO A 298 -23.27 -4.15 -5.26
N GLY A 299 -24.11 -5.06 -5.77
CA GLY A 299 -25.16 -4.75 -6.77
C GLY A 299 -24.85 -5.18 -8.21
N PHE A 300 -23.61 -5.61 -8.50
CA PHE A 300 -23.32 -6.42 -9.69
C PHE A 300 -23.37 -7.90 -9.27
N ALA A 301 -24.58 -8.43 -9.10
CA ALA A 301 -24.75 -9.88 -9.09
C ALA A 301 -24.41 -10.37 -10.51
N GLN A 302 -23.48 -11.31 -10.61
CA GLN A 302 -23.35 -12.11 -11.83
C GLN A 302 -24.55 -13.06 -11.85
N ASP A 303 -25.51 -12.75 -12.71
CA ASP A 303 -26.43 -13.76 -13.25
C ASP A 303 -25.64 -14.75 -14.11
#